data_AF-A0A4Q0Z2C5-F1
#
_entry.id   AF-A0A4Q0Z2C5-F1
#
_cell.length_a   1.000
_cell.length_b   1.000
_cell.length_c   1.000
_cell.angle_alpha   90.00
_cell.angle_beta   90.00
_cell.angle_gamma   90.00
#
_symmetry.space_group_name_H-M   'P 1'
#
loop_
_entity.id
_entity.type
_entity.pdbx_description
1 polymer ?
#
loop_
_entity_poly.entity_id
_entity_poly.type
_entity_poly.pdbx_seq_one_letter_code
_entity_poly.pdbx_strand_id
1 'polypeptide(L)'
;MRLMHHLFFNSKYRTLFYFLPLFLTISFIYLFYSFSQINEYQNIKKVNIIKKEKKLRLFDFIYDLEEEIKHKKLDVKNIKITPKKVFLQIEDDFLKSIAVIDFIEKYSSKITINKLSFKTLGNNKINLYIEIELNNKDIFYKKSIPQEIKNIVLYQKNTINSKETFIINDIKEDIKIDAIINSTVLVNNKWYKIGEKVNGEKIISIKSDFIVIEKNNHKTKVWIYQNEYTR
;
A
#
# COMPACT_ATOMS: atom_id res chain seq x y z
N MET A 1 -30.28 46.72 22.27
CA MET A 1 -31.59 46.20 22.75
C MET A 1 -32.81 46.64 21.93
N ARG A 2 -32.83 47.81 21.26
CA ARG A 2 -33.99 48.27 20.47
C ARG A 2 -34.33 47.40 19.24
N LEU A 3 -33.33 46.84 18.57
CA LEU A 3 -33.53 46.02 17.36
C LEU A 3 -34.27 44.70 17.65
N MET A 4 -33.87 44.01 18.73
CA MET A 4 -34.55 42.79 19.18
C MET A 4 -36.00 43.06 19.59
N HIS A 5 -36.26 44.15 20.31
CA HIS A 5 -37.62 44.55 20.67
C HIS A 5 -38.48 44.78 19.41
N HIS A 6 -37.94 45.45 18.39
CA HIS A 6 -38.67 45.71 17.16
C HIS A 6 -38.97 44.44 16.33
N LEU A 7 -38.12 43.40 16.44
CA LEU A 7 -38.32 42.09 15.80
C LEU A 7 -39.35 41.22 16.54
N PHE A 8 -39.36 41.25 17.88
CA PHE A 8 -40.31 40.47 18.70
C PHE A 8 -41.75 41.01 18.64
N PHE A 9 -41.94 42.32 18.51
CA PHE A 9 -43.26 42.97 18.56
C PHE A 9 -43.87 43.30 17.19
N ASN A 10 -43.19 42.99 16.09
CA ASN A 10 -43.74 43.14 14.74
C ASN A 10 -44.45 41.85 14.31
N SER A 11 -45.76 41.93 14.04
CA SER A 11 -46.63 40.77 13.76
C SER A 11 -46.16 39.90 12.60
N LYS A 12 -45.47 40.49 11.61
CA LYS A 12 -44.93 39.76 10.44
C LYS A 12 -43.69 38.92 10.77
N TYR A 13 -42.82 39.38 11.67
CA TYR A 13 -41.55 38.72 11.98
C TYR A 13 -41.63 37.81 13.20
N ARG A 14 -42.66 38.00 14.04
CA ARG A 14 -42.92 37.19 15.23
C ARG A 14 -43.11 35.71 14.90
N THR A 15 -43.88 35.39 13.86
CA THR A 15 -44.08 34.01 13.39
C THR A 15 -42.78 33.39 12.86
N LEU A 16 -42.02 34.14 12.06
CA LEU A 16 -40.71 33.72 11.54
C LEU A 16 -39.72 33.38 12.67
N PHE A 17 -39.75 34.15 13.76
CA PHE A 17 -38.90 33.91 14.93
C PHE A 17 -39.31 32.66 15.72
N TYR A 18 -40.61 32.33 15.79
CA TYR A 18 -41.07 31.08 16.40
C TYR A 18 -40.70 29.83 15.59
N PHE A 19 -40.52 29.95 14.28
CA PHE A 19 -40.07 28.84 13.42
C PHE A 19 -38.55 28.68 13.35
N LEU A 20 -37.78 29.69 13.78
CA LEU A 20 -36.32 29.67 13.79
C LEU A 20 -35.71 28.44 14.50
N PRO A 21 -36.20 28.00 15.68
CA PRO A 21 -35.65 26.82 16.36
C PRO A 21 -35.86 25.56 15.54
N LEU A 22 -37.01 25.44 14.85
CA LEU A 22 -37.34 24.31 14.01
C LEU A 22 -36.39 24.23 12.81
N PHE A 23 -36.15 25.35 12.14
CA PHE A 23 -35.19 25.43 11.03
C PHE A 23 -33.75 25.06 11.47
N LEU A 24 -33.33 25.52 12.65
CA LEU A 24 -32.03 25.16 13.21
C LEU A 24 -31.94 23.65 13.49
N THR A 25 -32.97 23.02 14.06
CA THR A 25 -32.97 21.57 14.31
C THR A 25 -32.89 20.75 13.02
N ILE A 26 -33.62 21.15 11.97
CA ILE A 26 -33.60 20.48 10.67
C ILE A 26 -32.21 20.59 10.03
N SER A 27 -31.59 21.77 10.11
CA SER A 27 -30.23 21.98 9.61
C SER A 27 -29.20 21.13 10.35
N PHE A 28 -29.31 21.02 11.68
CA PHE A 28 -28.43 20.16 12.49
C PHE A 28 -28.58 18.68 12.16
N ILE A 29 -29.82 18.18 11.99
CA ILE A 29 -30.09 16.79 11.60
C ILE A 29 -29.48 16.50 10.23
N TYR A 30 -29.64 17.41 9.26
CA TYR A 30 -29.07 17.27 7.92
C TYR A 30 -27.52 17.23 7.95
N LEU A 31 -26.89 18.12 8.71
CA LEU A 31 -25.44 18.14 8.91
C LEU A 31 -24.94 16.84 9.52
N PHE A 32 -25.63 16.33 10.55
CA PHE A 32 -25.26 15.08 11.21
C PHE A 32 -25.41 13.88 10.25
N TYR A 33 -26.48 13.84 9.46
CA TYR A 33 -26.72 12.77 8.49
C TYR A 33 -25.67 12.76 7.35
N SER A 34 -25.32 13.95 6.84
CA SER A 34 -24.25 14.09 5.85
C SER A 34 -22.88 13.68 6.41
N PHE A 35 -22.60 14.01 7.67
CA PHE A 35 -21.36 13.62 8.34
C PHE A 35 -21.29 12.10 8.59
N SER A 36 -22.41 11.46 8.97
CA SER A 36 -22.44 10.00 9.17
C SER A 36 -22.19 9.22 7.88
N GLN A 37 -22.67 9.69 6.72
CA GLN A 37 -22.40 9.02 5.44
C GLN A 37 -20.93 9.11 5.00
N ILE A 38 -20.18 10.14 5.42
CA ILE A 38 -18.75 10.25 5.12
C ILE A 38 -17.95 9.15 5.84
N ASN A 39 -18.40 8.71 7.03
CA ASN A 39 -17.71 7.68 7.81
C ASN A 39 -17.94 6.26 7.27
N GLU A 40 -19.04 6.00 6.57
CA GLU A 40 -19.31 4.68 5.99
C GLU A 40 -18.52 4.42 4.68
N TYR A 41 -18.05 5.47 4.00
CA TYR A 41 -17.34 5.33 2.72
C TYR A 41 -15.84 5.01 2.83
N GLN A 42 -15.26 4.97 4.05
CA GLN A 42 -13.82 4.78 4.22
C GLN A 42 -13.35 3.36 4.57
N ASN A 43 -14.25 2.37 4.66
CA ASN A 43 -13.86 1.00 5.05
C ASN A 43 -13.95 -0.06 3.94
N ILE A 44 -13.93 0.36 2.67
CA ILE A 44 -13.57 -0.58 1.60
C ILE A 44 -12.04 -0.63 1.53
N LYS A 45 -11.44 -1.49 2.36
CA LYS A 45 -10.06 -1.91 2.19
C LYS A 45 -9.90 -2.43 0.76
N LYS A 46 -9.32 -1.61 -0.11
CA LYS A 46 -8.85 -2.03 -1.43
C LYS A 46 -7.91 -3.21 -1.19
N VAL A 47 -8.35 -4.40 -1.56
CA VAL A 47 -7.47 -5.56 -1.66
C VAL A 47 -6.38 -5.17 -2.64
N ASN A 48 -5.16 -4.99 -2.15
CA ASN A 48 -3.99 -4.80 -2.99
C ASN A 48 -3.81 -6.10 -3.77
N ILE A 49 -4.38 -6.16 -4.98
CA ILE A 49 -4.07 -7.20 -5.95
C ILE A 49 -2.59 -7.00 -6.27
N ILE A 50 -1.74 -7.87 -5.72
CA ILE A 50 -0.30 -7.87 -5.97
C ILE A 50 -0.14 -8.23 -7.45
N LYS A 51 0.00 -7.19 -8.28
CA LYS A 51 0.28 -7.31 -9.71
C LYS A 51 1.63 -8.01 -9.82
N LYS A 52 1.67 -9.12 -10.56
CA LYS A 52 2.88 -9.91 -10.80
C LYS A 52 3.92 -9.00 -11.48
N GLU A 53 4.87 -8.47 -10.70
CA GLU A 53 5.85 -7.50 -11.21
C GLU A 53 6.79 -8.19 -12.20
N LYS A 54 6.74 -7.75 -13.46
CA LYS A 54 7.71 -8.08 -14.50
C LYS A 54 9.12 -7.70 -14.01
N LYS A 55 10.16 -8.41 -14.46
CA LYS A 55 11.56 -8.02 -14.20
C LYS A 55 11.80 -6.64 -14.80
N LEU A 56 11.70 -5.61 -13.96
CA LEU A 56 11.69 -4.22 -14.38
C LEU A 56 13.10 -3.81 -14.78
N ARG A 57 13.25 -3.39 -16.05
CA ARG A 57 14.49 -2.79 -16.57
C ARG A 57 14.31 -1.28 -16.58
N LEU A 58 15.36 -0.54 -16.18
CA LEU A 58 15.31 0.92 -16.17
C LEU A 58 14.97 1.50 -17.56
N PHE A 59 15.41 0.84 -18.63
CA PHE A 59 15.09 1.22 -20.00
C PHE A 59 13.59 1.12 -20.32
N ASP A 60 12.91 0.08 -19.84
CA ASP A 60 11.46 -0.07 -20.06
C ASP A 60 10.71 1.08 -19.36
N PHE A 61 11.12 1.43 -18.14
CA PHE A 61 10.56 2.58 -17.42
C PHE A 61 10.79 3.91 -18.12
N ILE A 62 12.01 4.15 -18.64
CA ILE A 62 12.33 5.40 -19.34
C ILE A 62 11.45 5.56 -20.57
N TYR A 63 11.27 4.49 -21.35
CA TYR A 63 10.42 4.51 -22.53
C TYR A 63 8.98 4.92 -22.18
N ASP A 64 8.40 4.28 -21.16
CA ASP A 64 7.04 4.59 -20.73
C ASP A 64 6.93 6.00 -20.13
N LEU A 65 7.97 6.48 -19.43
CA LEU A 65 8.05 7.83 -18.89
C LEU A 65 8.11 8.88 -20.01
N GLU A 66 8.86 8.63 -21.08
CA GLU A 66 8.88 9.50 -22.26
C GLU A 66 7.52 9.55 -22.97
N GLU A 67 6.83 8.41 -23.06
CA GLU A 67 5.48 8.35 -23.64
C GLU A 67 4.47 9.15 -22.81
N GLU A 68 4.51 9.00 -21.50
CA GLU A 68 3.65 9.76 -20.57
C GLU A 68 3.91 11.27 -20.67
N ILE A 69 5.18 11.68 -20.78
CA ILE A 69 5.59 13.08 -20.99
C ILE A 69 5.02 13.63 -22.30
N LYS A 70 5.11 12.86 -23.40
CA LYS A 70 4.58 13.24 -24.71
C LYS A 70 3.05 13.34 -24.68
N HIS A 71 2.38 12.38 -24.06
CA HIS A 71 0.93 12.36 -23.91
C HIS A 71 0.42 13.58 -23.14
N LYS A 72 1.11 13.95 -22.05
CA LYS A 72 0.79 15.14 -21.24
C LYS A 72 1.28 16.46 -21.85
N LYS A 73 2.00 16.42 -22.97
CA LYS A 73 2.58 17.58 -23.67
C LYS A 73 3.39 18.46 -22.72
N LEU A 74 4.28 17.83 -21.97
CA LEU A 74 5.13 18.50 -20.98
C LEU A 74 6.40 19.07 -21.62
N ASP A 75 6.74 20.30 -21.26
CA ASP A 75 7.98 20.95 -21.69
C ASP A 75 9.16 20.44 -20.86
N VAL A 76 9.91 19.48 -21.42
CA VAL A 76 11.09 18.91 -20.78
C VAL A 76 12.34 19.66 -21.18
N LYS A 77 13.06 20.17 -20.18
CA LYS A 77 14.32 20.88 -20.35
C LYS A 77 15.51 19.94 -20.50
N ASN A 78 15.53 18.87 -19.71
CA ASN A 78 16.64 17.92 -19.72
C ASN A 78 16.22 16.55 -19.18
N ILE A 79 16.70 15.50 -19.83
CA ILE A 79 16.64 14.12 -19.32
C ILE A 79 18.07 13.58 -19.35
N LYS A 80 18.59 13.18 -18.19
CA LYS A 80 19.87 12.47 -18.09
C LYS A 80 19.65 11.09 -17.54
N ILE A 81 20.16 10.09 -18.24
CA ILE A 81 20.01 8.68 -17.86
C ILE A 81 21.37 8.14 -17.45
N THR A 82 21.39 7.42 -16.33
CA THR A 82 22.52 6.62 -15.86
C THR A 82 22.04 5.19 -15.62
N PRO A 83 22.93 4.20 -15.47
CA PRO A 83 22.54 2.79 -15.33
C PRO A 83 21.59 2.48 -14.16
N LYS A 84 21.52 3.35 -13.14
CA LYS A 84 20.67 3.16 -11.96
C LYS A 84 19.70 4.31 -11.70
N LYS A 85 19.94 5.48 -12.32
CA LYS A 85 19.20 6.71 -12.02
C LYS A 85 18.78 7.43 -13.27
N VAL A 86 17.63 8.08 -13.20
CA VAL A 86 17.12 8.99 -14.21
C VAL A 86 16.97 10.37 -13.56
N PHE A 87 17.51 11.38 -14.20
CA PHE A 87 17.36 12.77 -13.81
C PHE A 87 16.46 13.46 -14.82
N LEU A 88 15.35 14.01 -14.35
CA LEU A 88 14.36 14.67 -15.17
C LEU A 88 14.21 16.12 -14.73
N GLN A 89 14.27 17.03 -15.70
CA GLN A 89 14.04 18.45 -15.49
C GLN A 89 12.91 18.94 -16.39
N ILE A 90 11.80 19.35 -15.79
CA ILE A 90 10.58 19.82 -16.46
C ILE A 90 10.44 21.30 -16.21
N GLU A 91 10.07 22.06 -17.25
CA GLU A 91 9.82 23.50 -17.16
C GLU A 91 8.43 23.86 -17.68
N ASP A 92 7.40 23.65 -16.86
CA ASP A 92 6.00 23.78 -17.27
C ASP A 92 5.12 24.26 -16.10
N ASP A 93 3.81 24.33 -16.32
CA ASP A 93 2.80 24.56 -15.29
C ASP A 93 2.95 23.56 -14.14
N PHE A 94 2.78 24.06 -12.92
CA PHE A 94 2.89 23.29 -11.68
C PHE A 94 2.04 22.02 -11.69
N LEU A 95 0.76 22.12 -12.08
CA LEU A 95 -0.18 20.99 -12.01
C LEU A 95 0.21 19.89 -13.00
N LYS A 96 0.60 20.28 -14.21
CA LYS A 96 1.06 19.33 -15.22
C LYS A 96 2.35 18.63 -14.78
N SER A 97 3.29 19.41 -14.24
CA SER A 97 4.60 18.91 -13.80
C SER A 97 4.48 17.89 -12.67
N ILE A 98 3.57 18.12 -11.72
CA ILE A 98 3.34 17.19 -10.59
C ILE A 98 2.64 15.90 -11.03
N ALA A 99 1.83 15.93 -12.09
CA ALA A 99 1.16 14.73 -12.58
C ALA A 99 2.15 13.64 -13.04
N VAL A 100 3.41 13.98 -13.33
CA VAL A 100 4.47 13.01 -13.63
C VAL A 100 4.95 12.28 -12.39
N ILE A 101 4.97 12.95 -11.24
CA ILE A 101 5.37 12.36 -9.96
C ILE A 101 4.44 11.20 -9.61
N ASP A 102 3.14 11.41 -9.77
CA ASP A 102 2.12 10.39 -9.52
C ASP A 102 2.30 9.14 -10.42
N PHE A 103 2.68 9.35 -11.69
CA PHE A 103 3.02 8.25 -12.59
C PHE A 103 4.26 7.49 -12.09
N ILE A 104 5.32 8.19 -11.72
CA ILE A 104 6.58 7.57 -11.25
C ILE A 104 6.34 6.73 -10.00
N GLU A 105 5.61 7.26 -9.01
CA GLU A 105 5.33 6.56 -7.76
C GLU A 105 4.44 5.33 -7.96
N LYS A 106 3.52 5.36 -8.93
CA LYS A 106 2.62 4.24 -9.24
C LYS A 106 3.22 3.20 -10.17
N TYR A 107 4.32 3.50 -10.85
CA TYR A 107 4.88 2.62 -11.89
C TYR A 107 5.35 1.27 -11.31
N SER A 108 6.16 1.28 -10.25
CA SER A 108 6.56 0.07 -9.53
C SER A 108 7.15 0.39 -8.16
N SER A 109 6.98 -0.55 -7.23
CA SER A 109 7.58 -0.52 -5.89
C SER A 109 9.12 -0.44 -5.88
N LYS A 110 9.77 -0.75 -7.02
CA LYS A 110 11.23 -0.71 -7.19
C LYS A 110 11.74 0.64 -7.66
N ILE A 111 10.87 1.54 -8.09
CA ILE A 111 11.25 2.88 -8.55
C ILE A 111 10.97 3.85 -7.41
N THR A 112 12.00 4.59 -7.02
CA THR A 112 11.90 5.56 -5.93
C THR A 112 12.37 6.93 -6.39
N ILE A 113 11.66 7.97 -5.97
CA ILE A 113 12.12 9.35 -6.12
C ILE A 113 13.08 9.63 -4.96
N ASN A 114 14.36 9.78 -5.28
CA ASN A 114 15.38 10.06 -4.28
C ASN A 114 15.46 11.54 -3.93
N LYS A 115 15.26 12.41 -4.92
CA LYS A 115 15.33 13.85 -4.74
C LYS A 115 14.29 14.51 -5.60
N LEU A 116 13.63 15.50 -5.01
CA LEU A 116 12.68 16.35 -5.69
C LEU A 116 12.91 17.79 -5.25
N SER A 117 13.04 18.70 -6.21
CA SER A 117 13.19 20.12 -5.94
C SER A 117 12.56 20.92 -7.07
N PHE A 118 11.94 22.05 -6.75
CA PHE A 118 11.40 22.94 -7.78
C PHE A 118 11.82 24.39 -7.52
N LYS A 119 11.87 25.16 -8.61
CA LYS A 119 12.04 26.62 -8.56
C LYS A 119 10.91 27.28 -9.32
N THR A 120 10.28 28.29 -8.72
CA THR A 120 9.26 29.09 -9.39
C THR A 120 9.90 30.01 -10.41
N LEU A 121 9.37 30.03 -11.63
CA LEU A 121 9.86 30.90 -12.72
C LEU A 121 8.92 32.09 -12.98
N GLY A 122 7.66 32.02 -12.53
CA GLY A 122 6.63 33.03 -12.76
C GLY A 122 5.49 32.50 -13.64
N ASN A 123 4.32 33.15 -13.62
CA ASN A 123 3.12 32.76 -14.39
C ASN A 123 2.76 31.27 -14.27
N ASN A 124 2.69 30.75 -13.03
CA ASN A 124 2.43 29.34 -12.70
C ASN A 124 3.44 28.31 -13.25
N LYS A 125 4.53 28.76 -13.88
CA LYS A 125 5.60 27.90 -14.35
C LYS A 125 6.58 27.57 -13.24
N ILE A 126 6.97 26.31 -13.19
CA ILE A 126 8.04 25.81 -12.33
C ILE A 126 9.11 25.13 -13.15
N ASN A 127 10.34 25.21 -12.65
CA ASN A 127 11.39 24.31 -13.04
C ASN A 127 11.45 23.18 -12.01
N LEU A 128 10.90 22.01 -12.35
CA LEU A 128 10.88 20.82 -11.50
C LEU A 128 12.08 19.94 -11.83
N TYR A 129 12.83 19.55 -10.81
CA TYR A 129 13.92 18.59 -10.90
C TYR A 129 13.57 17.34 -10.08
N ILE A 130 13.68 16.18 -10.72
CA ILE A 130 13.37 14.87 -10.15
C ILE A 130 14.57 13.95 -10.37
N GLU A 131 15.07 13.34 -9.30
CA GLU A 131 16.02 12.24 -9.33
C GLU A 131 15.29 10.94 -8.99
N ILE A 132 15.27 10.01 -9.94
CA ILE A 132 14.59 8.72 -9.87
C ILE A 132 15.66 7.63 -9.79
N GLU A 133 15.55 6.71 -8.84
CA GLU A 133 16.46 5.58 -8.69
C GLU A 133 15.71 4.25 -8.79
N LEU A 134 16.31 3.28 -9.49
CA LEU A 134 15.86 1.90 -9.47
C LEU A 134 16.49 1.19 -8.26
N ASN A 135 15.66 0.95 -7.26
CA ASN A 135 16.04 0.23 -6.06
C ASN A 135 16.02 -1.27 -6.34
N ASN A 136 17.20 -1.87 -6.46
CA ASN A 136 17.36 -3.33 -6.59
C ASN A 136 17.20 -4.06 -5.24
N LYS A 137 16.76 -3.37 -4.17
CA LYS A 137 16.54 -4.00 -2.87
C LYS A 137 15.34 -4.94 -2.97
N ASP A 138 15.59 -6.22 -2.74
CA ASP A 138 14.55 -7.21 -2.52
C ASP A 138 13.66 -6.74 -1.37
N ILE A 139 12.40 -6.39 -1.67
CA ILE A 139 11.41 -6.03 -0.65
C ILE A 139 11.01 -7.31 0.08
N PHE A 140 11.59 -7.53 1.26
CA PHE A 140 11.21 -8.62 2.14
C PHE A 140 9.91 -8.23 2.85
N TYR A 141 8.78 -8.74 2.35
CA TYR A 141 7.54 -8.65 3.10
C TYR A 141 7.64 -9.55 4.33
N LYS A 142 7.50 -8.97 5.53
CA LYS A 142 7.15 -9.77 6.71
C LYS A 142 5.81 -10.42 6.37
N LYS A 143 5.73 -11.75 6.40
CA LYS A 143 4.48 -12.50 6.24
C LYS A 143 3.51 -11.96 7.29
N SER A 144 2.65 -11.02 6.90
CA SER A 144 1.52 -10.62 7.72
C SER A 144 0.62 -11.83 7.67
N ILE A 145 0.71 -12.67 8.69
CA ILE A 145 -0.29 -13.70 8.92
C ILE A 145 -1.60 -12.90 9.00
N PRO A 146 -2.55 -13.04 8.06
CA PRO A 146 -3.86 -12.49 8.31
C PRO A 146 -4.31 -13.17 9.59
N GLN A 147 -4.40 -12.40 10.68
CA GLN A 147 -5.11 -12.87 11.86
C GLN A 147 -6.53 -13.08 11.36
N GLU A 148 -6.88 -14.33 11.05
CA GLU A 148 -8.26 -14.72 10.92
C GLU A 148 -8.90 -14.26 12.23
N ILE A 149 -9.73 -13.23 12.14
CA ILE A 149 -10.65 -12.89 13.21
C ILE A 149 -11.56 -14.11 13.27
N LYS A 150 -11.23 -15.07 14.13
CA LYS A 150 -12.17 -16.09 14.58
C LYS A 150 -13.25 -15.31 15.32
N ASN A 151 -14.25 -14.87 14.57
CA ASN A 151 -15.52 -14.52 15.14
C ASN A 151 -16.05 -15.84 15.71
N ILE A 152 -15.72 -16.11 16.98
CA ILE A 152 -16.43 -17.08 17.79
C ILE A 152 -17.76 -16.40 18.06
N VAL A 153 -18.63 -16.40 17.05
CA VAL A 153 -20.01 -16.03 17.26
C VAL A 153 -20.59 -17.15 18.11
N LEU A 154 -20.86 -16.83 19.37
CA LEU A 154 -21.49 -17.69 20.37
C LEU A 154 -22.94 -18.00 19.98
N TYR A 155 -23.17 -18.62 18.83
CA TYR A 155 -24.46 -19.20 18.48
C TYR A 155 -24.35 -20.71 18.46
N GLN A 156 -24.73 -21.25 19.62
CA GLN A 156 -25.53 -22.46 19.80
C GLN A 156 -25.60 -23.40 18.59
N LYS A 157 -24.83 -24.48 18.73
CA LYS A 157 -24.94 -25.77 18.04
C LYS A 157 -26.38 -26.09 17.64
N ASN A 158 -26.66 -26.04 16.33
CA ASN A 158 -27.72 -26.84 15.72
C ASN A 158 -27.11 -27.63 14.56
N THR A 159 -27.11 -28.94 14.77
CA THR A 159 -26.75 -30.01 13.85
C THR A 159 -27.60 -29.99 12.60
N ILE A 160 -26.98 -29.90 11.42
CA ILE A 160 -27.54 -30.43 10.18
C ILE A 160 -26.42 -31.17 9.44
N ASN A 161 -26.66 -32.46 9.22
CA ASN A 161 -25.83 -33.36 8.45
C ASN A 161 -25.78 -32.91 6.98
N SER A 162 -24.60 -32.54 6.50
CA SER A 162 -24.28 -32.66 5.08
C SER A 162 -22.85 -33.20 4.95
N LYS A 163 -22.76 -34.38 4.35
CA LYS A 163 -21.51 -35.00 3.89
C LYS A 163 -20.95 -34.14 2.75
N GLU A 164 -20.04 -33.24 3.08
CA GLU A 164 -19.05 -32.74 2.12
C GLU A 164 -17.68 -32.87 2.78
N THR A 165 -17.04 -34.00 2.53
CA THR A 165 -15.60 -34.18 2.74
C THR A 165 -14.87 -33.24 1.80
N PHE A 166 -14.64 -32.00 2.24
CA PHE A 166 -13.60 -31.16 1.66
C PHE A 166 -12.26 -31.85 1.90
N ILE A 167 -11.63 -32.26 0.81
CA ILE A 167 -10.27 -32.78 0.79
C ILE A 167 -9.36 -31.69 1.35
N ILE A 168 -8.97 -31.87 2.60
CA ILE A 168 -7.83 -31.21 3.22
C ILE A 168 -6.61 -31.61 2.38
N ASN A 169 -5.96 -30.67 1.71
CA ASN A 169 -4.56 -30.78 1.29
C ASN A 169 -4.03 -29.41 0.85
N ASP A 170 -3.64 -28.61 1.85
CA ASP A 170 -2.37 -27.85 1.83
C ASP A 170 -2.21 -27.17 3.20
N ILE A 171 -2.14 -27.97 4.26
CA ILE A 171 -1.47 -27.51 5.49
C ILE A 171 0.01 -27.53 5.14
N LYS A 172 0.46 -26.45 4.47
CA LYS A 172 1.86 -26.26 4.12
C LYS A 172 2.63 -26.17 5.43
N GLU A 173 3.25 -27.26 5.84
CA GLU A 173 4.08 -27.31 7.05
C GLU A 173 5.10 -26.18 7.00
N ASP A 174 4.97 -25.25 7.95
CA ASP A 174 5.92 -24.16 8.10
C ASP A 174 7.30 -24.77 8.38
N ILE A 175 8.28 -24.37 7.58
CA ILE A 175 9.66 -24.89 7.66
C ILE A 175 10.25 -24.46 9.01
N LYS A 176 10.45 -25.43 9.90
CA LYS A 176 11.04 -25.23 11.22
C LYS A 176 12.54 -25.49 11.18
N ILE A 177 13.33 -24.47 11.50
CA ILE A 177 14.78 -24.61 11.63
C ILE A 177 15.09 -25.05 13.06
N ASP A 178 15.69 -26.23 13.20
CA ASP A 178 16.10 -26.77 14.50
C ASP A 178 17.53 -26.34 14.86
N ALA A 179 18.43 -26.25 13.87
CA ALA A 179 19.81 -25.82 14.07
C ALA A 179 20.46 -25.31 12.77
N ILE A 180 21.47 -24.44 12.90
CA ILE A 180 22.35 -24.05 11.80
C ILE A 180 23.79 -24.25 12.27
N ILE A 181 24.57 -25.03 11.51
CA ILE A 181 25.99 -25.25 11.78
C ILE A 181 26.75 -24.98 10.49
N ASN A 182 27.68 -24.02 10.52
CA ASN A 182 28.49 -23.61 9.37
C ASN A 182 27.63 -23.29 8.13
N SER A 183 27.74 -24.12 7.09
CA SER A 183 27.02 -24.01 5.81
C SER A 183 25.91 -25.05 5.66
N THR A 184 25.45 -25.63 6.77
CA THR A 184 24.39 -26.64 6.81
C THR A 184 23.27 -26.24 7.77
N VAL A 185 22.04 -26.61 7.43
CA VAL A 185 20.84 -26.33 8.24
C VAL A 185 20.10 -27.62 8.55
N LEU A 186 19.65 -27.77 9.80
CA LEU A 186 18.80 -28.85 10.25
C LEU A 186 17.34 -28.38 10.18
N VAL A 187 16.56 -29.05 9.33
CA VAL A 187 15.11 -28.83 9.21
C VAL A 187 14.42 -30.18 9.34
N ASN A 188 13.41 -30.29 10.21
CA ASN A 188 12.63 -31.51 10.43
C ASN A 188 13.53 -32.74 10.60
N ASN A 189 14.56 -32.62 11.44
CA ASN A 189 15.52 -33.68 11.75
C ASN A 189 16.40 -34.17 10.57
N LYS A 190 16.52 -33.38 9.49
CA LYS A 190 17.40 -33.67 8.35
C LYS A 190 18.33 -32.50 8.03
N TRP A 191 19.60 -32.81 7.77
CA TRP A 191 20.61 -31.82 7.38
C TRP A 191 20.51 -31.51 5.89
N TYR A 192 20.56 -30.21 5.57
CA TYR A 192 20.51 -29.70 4.22
C TYR A 192 21.67 -28.74 3.92
N LYS A 193 22.10 -28.75 2.65
CA LYS A 193 23.13 -27.85 2.09
C LYS A 193 22.55 -26.82 1.14
N ILE A 194 23.35 -25.81 0.80
CA ILE A 194 23.04 -24.84 -0.25
C ILE A 194 22.76 -25.58 -1.56
N GLY A 195 21.61 -25.28 -2.18
CA GLY A 195 21.16 -25.88 -3.43
C GLY A 195 20.16 -27.02 -3.28
N GLU A 196 20.02 -27.59 -2.09
CA GLU A 196 19.06 -28.68 -1.82
C GLU A 196 17.65 -28.16 -1.59
N LYS A 197 16.66 -29.07 -1.68
CA LYS A 197 15.23 -28.75 -1.56
C LYS A 197 14.64 -29.22 -0.24
N VAL A 198 13.93 -28.31 0.43
CA VAL A 198 13.14 -28.54 1.65
C VAL A 198 11.68 -28.24 1.33
N ASN A 199 10.77 -29.21 1.50
CA ASN A 199 9.33 -29.05 1.18
C ASN A 199 9.05 -28.45 -0.23
N GLY A 200 9.90 -28.80 -1.20
CA GLY A 200 9.84 -28.31 -2.59
C GLY A 200 10.46 -26.92 -2.83
N GLU A 201 11.04 -26.29 -1.82
CA GLU A 201 11.70 -24.98 -1.88
C GLU A 201 13.22 -25.13 -1.85
N LYS A 202 13.95 -24.40 -2.70
CA LYS A 202 15.42 -24.54 -2.84
C LYS A 202 16.14 -23.61 -1.86
N ILE A 203 17.11 -24.11 -1.11
CA ILE A 203 17.96 -23.28 -0.24
C ILE A 203 18.98 -22.52 -1.10
N ILE A 204 18.91 -21.19 -1.08
CA ILE A 204 19.86 -20.32 -1.80
C ILE A 204 21.05 -19.94 -0.90
N SER A 205 20.79 -19.64 0.37
CA SER A 205 21.85 -19.22 1.30
C SER A 205 21.54 -19.62 2.73
N ILE A 206 22.58 -20.04 3.45
CA ILE A 206 22.54 -20.34 4.87
C ILE A 206 23.42 -19.30 5.58
N LYS A 207 22.85 -18.62 6.57
CA LYS A 207 23.52 -17.66 7.46
C LYS A 207 23.36 -18.15 8.91
N SER A 208 24.11 -17.58 9.85
CA SER A 208 24.10 -18.03 11.25
C SER A 208 22.69 -18.05 11.87
N ASP A 209 21.85 -17.08 11.50
CA ASP A 209 20.58 -16.82 12.20
C ASP A 209 19.36 -17.10 11.32
N PHE A 210 19.56 -17.33 10.02
CA PHE A 210 18.49 -17.52 9.06
C PHE A 210 18.94 -18.27 7.80
N ILE A 211 17.96 -18.84 7.11
CA ILE A 211 18.14 -19.37 5.74
C ILE A 211 17.28 -18.59 4.76
N VAL A 212 17.71 -18.56 3.50
CA VAL A 212 16.95 -18.03 2.38
C VAL A 212 16.54 -19.19 1.49
N ILE A 213 15.24 -19.37 1.32
CA ILE A 213 14.64 -20.40 0.48
C ILE A 213 13.91 -19.78 -0.70
N GLU A 214 13.90 -20.48 -1.83
CA GLU A 214 13.28 -20.06 -3.08
C GLU A 214 12.19 -21.01 -3.53
N LYS A 215 11.01 -20.47 -3.81
CA LYS A 215 9.93 -21.19 -4.51
C LYS A 215 9.33 -20.28 -5.55
N ASN A 216 9.24 -20.75 -6.80
CA ASN A 216 8.62 -19.99 -7.90
C ASN A 216 9.17 -18.55 -8.06
N ASN A 217 10.50 -18.39 -7.94
CA ASN A 217 11.18 -17.09 -8.02
C ASN A 217 10.87 -16.11 -6.86
N HIS A 218 10.20 -16.58 -5.80
CA HIS A 218 10.02 -15.87 -4.55
C HIS A 218 11.02 -16.36 -3.50
N LYS A 219 11.66 -15.42 -2.81
CA LYS A 219 12.63 -15.71 -1.76
C LYS A 219 12.04 -15.41 -0.38
N THR A 220 12.11 -16.38 0.51
CA THR A 220 11.63 -16.25 1.90
C THR A 220 12.80 -16.36 2.85
N LYS A 221 12.87 -15.49 3.85
CA LYS A 221 13.79 -15.62 4.99
C LYS A 221 13.09 -16.38 6.10
N VAL A 222 13.68 -17.48 6.53
CA VAL A 222 13.23 -18.25 7.69
C VAL A 222 14.27 -18.08 8.78
N TRP A 223 13.85 -17.52 9.92
CA TRP A 223 14.74 -17.24 11.05
C TRP A 223 14.71 -18.40 12.04
N ILE A 224 15.84 -18.67 12.69
CA ILE A 224 15.93 -19.71 13.73
C ILE A 224 15.03 -19.37 14.94
N TYR A 225 14.91 -18.09 15.30
CA TYR A 225 14.18 -17.61 16.49
C TYR A 225 12.67 -17.41 16.31
N GLN A 226 12.09 -17.72 15.14
CA GLN A 226 10.63 -17.61 14.96
C GLN A 226 9.81 -18.54 15.88
N ASN A 227 10.48 -19.42 16.64
CA ASN A 227 9.87 -20.37 17.58
C ASN A 227 9.99 -20.00 19.07
N GLU A 228 10.74 -18.95 19.44
CA GLU A 228 11.02 -18.70 20.88
C GLU A 228 9.95 -17.89 21.61
N TYR A 229 9.01 -17.25 20.91
CA TYR A 229 7.99 -16.38 21.50
C TYR A 229 6.62 -17.04 21.75
N THR A 230 6.53 -18.37 21.69
CA THR A 230 5.37 -19.13 22.19
C THR A 230 5.77 -19.96 23.40
N ARG A 231 5.82 -19.31 24.56
CA ARG A 231 5.70 -19.92 25.88
C ARG A 231 4.65 -19.17 26.67
#